data_AF-A0A2R6E9T8-F1
#
_entry.id   AF-A0A2R6E9T8-F1
#
_cell.length_a   1.000
_cell.length_b   1.000
_cell.length_c   1.000
_cell.angle_alpha   90.00
_cell.angle_beta   90.00
_cell.angle_gamma   90.00
#
_symmetry.space_group_name_H-M   'P 1'
#
loop_
_entity.id
_entity.type
_entity.pdbx_description
1 polymer ?
#
loop_
_entity_poly.entity_id
_entity_poly.type
_entity_poly.pdbx_seq_one_letter_code
_entity_poly.pdbx_strand_id
1 'polypeptide(L)'
;LDPERQGDIAEAITRADVRDLVEEGAIRTEEPEGNSRGRARKRQAKRAYGHRKGQGSRKGTAGGRENEKDKWVSAIRAQREKLRELRDDGTISRSTYRELYDRASGGEFDSVADIERTIGSEN
;
A
#
# COMPACT_ATOMS: atom_id res chain seq x y z
N LEU A 1 5.10 -22.07 34.63
CA LEU A 1 4.90 -22.53 36.01
C LEU A 1 6.24 -22.46 36.72
N ASP A 2 6.25 -21.99 37.96
CA ASP A 2 7.45 -22.00 38.79
C ASP A 2 7.82 -23.44 39.19
N PRO A 3 9.03 -23.92 38.85
CA PRO A 3 9.48 -25.26 39.22
C PRO A 3 9.55 -25.51 40.73
N GLU A 4 9.75 -24.48 41.57
CA GLU A 4 9.88 -24.63 43.03
C GLU A 4 8.52 -24.73 43.74
N ARG A 5 7.44 -24.31 43.08
CA ARG A 5 6.08 -24.25 43.65
C ARG A 5 5.14 -25.31 43.10
N GLN A 6 5.69 -26.43 42.59
CA GLN A 6 4.89 -27.52 42.01
C GLN A 6 3.91 -28.16 43.02
N GLY A 7 4.26 -28.18 44.31
CA GLY A 7 3.36 -28.66 45.38
C GLY A 7 2.11 -27.79 45.50
N ASP A 8 2.30 -26.48 45.71
CA ASP A 8 1.21 -25.49 45.78
C ASP A 8 0.31 -25.51 44.54
N ILE A 9 0.90 -25.67 43.35
CA ILE A 9 0.16 -25.73 42.08
C ILE A 9 -0.66 -27.02 41.97
N ALA A 10 -0.18 -28.14 42.53
CA ALA A 10 -0.90 -29.42 42.52
C ALA A 10 -2.08 -29.46 43.52
N GLU A 11 -2.01 -28.66 44.58
CA GLU A 11 -3.06 -28.53 45.60
C GLU A 11 -4.20 -27.57 45.18
N ALA A 12 -3.99 -26.73 44.17
CA ALA A 12 -4.99 -25.80 43.64
C ALA A 12 -6.12 -26.55 42.90
N ILE A 13 -7.34 -26.52 43.45
CA ILE A 13 -8.50 -27.24 42.89
C ILE A 13 -9.51 -26.26 42.27
N THR A 14 -9.63 -25.06 42.83
CA THR A 14 -10.62 -24.06 42.40
C THR A 14 -10.00 -23.02 41.46
N ARG A 15 -10.87 -22.32 40.71
CA ARG A 15 -10.43 -21.17 39.90
C ARG A 15 -10.00 -19.98 40.75
N ALA A 16 -10.35 -19.92 42.03
CA ALA A 16 -9.85 -18.90 42.95
C ALA A 16 -8.37 -19.18 43.23
N ASP A 17 -8.04 -20.41 43.64
CA ASP A 17 -6.67 -20.86 43.92
C ASP A 17 -5.72 -20.59 42.74
N VAL A 18 -6.17 -20.84 41.49
CA VAL A 18 -5.38 -20.54 40.28
C VAL A 18 -5.15 -19.04 40.09
N ARG A 19 -6.11 -18.18 40.42
CA ARG A 19 -5.94 -16.72 40.32
C ARG A 19 -4.96 -16.22 41.38
N ASP A 20 -5.04 -16.74 42.60
CA ASP A 20 -4.12 -16.42 43.68
C ASP A 20 -2.68 -16.81 43.29
N LEU A 21 -2.49 -18.02 42.72
CA LEU A 21 -1.20 -18.46 42.19
C LEU A 21 -0.69 -17.64 40.98
N VAL A 22 -1.58 -16.99 40.22
CA VAL A 22 -1.20 -16.03 39.16
C VAL A 22 -0.76 -14.70 39.77
N GLU A 23 -1.47 -14.20 40.78
CA GLU A 23 -1.12 -12.98 41.50
C GLU A 23 0.21 -13.11 42.24
N GLU A 24 0.49 -14.28 42.82
CA GLU A 24 1.75 -14.61 43.47
C GLU A 24 2.89 -14.96 42.49
N GLY A 25 2.61 -15.05 41.18
CA GLY A 25 3.61 -15.29 40.14
C GLY A 25 4.07 -16.74 39.97
N ALA A 26 3.50 -17.70 40.71
CA ALA A 26 3.75 -19.14 40.53
C ALA A 26 3.24 -19.63 39.16
N ILE A 27 2.14 -19.05 38.68
CA ILE A 27 1.60 -19.26 37.35
C ILE A 27 1.78 -17.97 36.55
N ARG A 28 2.53 -18.03 35.46
CA ARG A 28 2.76 -16.91 34.55
C ARG A 28 2.51 -17.33 33.11
N THR A 29 2.03 -16.39 32.31
CA THR A 29 1.98 -16.53 30.86
C THR A 29 3.24 -15.94 30.24
N GLU A 30 3.81 -16.63 29.27
CA GLU A 30 4.83 -16.04 28.42
C GLU A 30 4.18 -15.09 27.42
N GLU A 31 4.92 -14.08 26.97
CA GLU A 31 4.47 -13.20 25.90
C GLU A 31 4.40 -13.98 24.58
N PRO A 32 3.37 -13.76 23.74
CA PRO A 32 3.28 -14.43 22.46
C PRO A 32 4.38 -13.94 21.52
N GLU A 33 5.06 -14.87 20.86
CA GLU A 33 6.10 -14.53 19.89
C GLU A 33 5.53 -14.01 18.58
N GLY A 34 6.22 -13.04 17.97
CA GLY A 34 5.86 -12.43 16.70
C GLY A 34 6.95 -12.56 15.64
N ASN A 35 6.54 -12.71 14.38
CA ASN A 35 7.48 -12.76 13.26
C ASN A 35 8.19 -11.42 13.04
N SER A 36 9.52 -11.42 13.14
CA SER A 36 10.32 -10.23 12.83
C SER A 36 10.19 -9.80 11.36
N ARG A 37 9.95 -8.50 11.16
CA ARG A 37 9.82 -7.88 9.82
C ARG A 37 11.11 -7.25 9.29
N GLY A 38 12.24 -7.32 10.00
CA GLY A 38 13.49 -6.64 9.64
C GLY A 38 13.98 -6.97 8.22
N ARG A 39 14.05 -8.26 7.87
CA ARG A 39 14.44 -8.72 6.52
C ARG A 39 13.42 -8.31 5.44
N ALA A 40 12.13 -8.31 5.78
CA ALA A 40 11.07 -7.90 4.86
C ALA A 40 11.17 -6.40 4.54
N ARG A 41 11.37 -5.54 5.55
CA ARG A 41 11.54 -4.08 5.38
C ARG A 41 12.75 -3.75 4.51
N LYS A 42 13.91 -4.36 4.76
CA LYS A 42 15.12 -4.18 3.92
C LYS A 42 14.86 -4.55 2.46
N ARG A 43 14.13 -5.65 2.20
CA ARG A 43 13.75 -6.07 0.84
C ARG A 43 12.76 -5.10 0.20
N GLN A 44 11.78 -4.61 0.95
CA GLN A 44 10.77 -3.65 0.48
C GLN A 44 11.42 -2.33 0.07
N ALA A 45 12.35 -1.78 0.88
CA ALA A 45 13.07 -0.56 0.54
C ALA A 45 13.83 -0.67 -0.79
N LYS A 46 14.56 -1.78 -1.02
CA LYS A 46 15.23 -2.02 -2.31
C LYS A 46 14.24 -2.14 -3.47
N ARG A 47 13.07 -2.76 -3.27
CA ARG A 47 12.01 -2.84 -4.29
C ARG A 47 11.37 -1.48 -4.58
N ALA A 48 11.12 -0.66 -3.56
CA ALA A 48 10.56 0.68 -3.72
C ALA A 48 11.48 1.55 -4.59
N TYR A 49 12.80 1.49 -4.35
CA TYR A 49 13.80 2.16 -5.20
C TYR A 49 13.85 1.65 -6.65
N GLY A 50 13.33 0.44 -6.93
CA GLY A 50 13.32 -0.16 -8.27
C GLY A 50 14.21 -1.40 -8.42
N HIS A 51 15.07 -1.71 -7.45
CA HIS A 51 15.90 -2.92 -7.46
C HIS A 51 15.11 -4.20 -7.16
N ARG A 52 15.71 -5.38 -7.40
CA ARG A 52 15.11 -6.70 -7.14
C ARG A 52 13.76 -6.93 -7.84
N LYS A 53 13.58 -6.31 -9.02
CA LYS A 53 12.39 -6.42 -9.90
C LYS A 53 12.73 -6.89 -11.34
N GLY A 54 13.96 -7.38 -11.57
CA GLY A 54 14.41 -7.90 -12.87
C GLY A 54 13.72 -9.19 -13.30
N GLN A 55 13.88 -9.60 -14.56
CA GLN A 55 13.10 -10.68 -15.20
C GLN A 55 13.17 -12.00 -14.42
N GLY A 56 14.35 -12.44 -14.00
CA GLY A 56 14.51 -13.68 -13.23
C GLY A 56 13.87 -13.69 -11.83
N SER A 57 13.44 -12.53 -11.30
CA SER A 57 12.69 -12.44 -10.04
C SER A 57 11.18 -12.43 -10.24
N ARG A 58 10.69 -12.39 -11.48
CA ARG A 58 9.26 -12.34 -11.81
C ARG A 58 8.72 -13.76 -11.95
N LYS A 59 7.53 -14.00 -11.41
CA LYS A 59 6.83 -15.30 -11.51
C LYS A 59 5.45 -15.22 -12.18
N GLY A 60 4.77 -14.07 -12.09
CA GLY A 60 3.47 -13.83 -12.73
C GLY A 60 3.59 -13.10 -14.07
N THR A 61 2.52 -13.18 -14.86
CA THR A 61 2.35 -12.46 -16.14
C THR A 61 2.35 -10.94 -15.93
N ALA A 62 2.52 -10.17 -17.01
CA ALA A 62 2.52 -8.70 -16.95
C ALA A 62 1.21 -8.14 -16.36
N GLY A 63 0.06 -8.58 -16.88
CA GLY A 63 -1.27 -8.18 -16.39
C GLY A 63 -1.56 -8.58 -14.94
N GLY A 64 -0.93 -9.64 -14.43
CA GLY A 64 -1.03 -10.03 -13.02
C GLY A 64 -0.15 -9.19 -12.08
N ARG A 65 0.83 -8.46 -12.62
CA ARG A 65 1.71 -7.56 -11.85
C ARG A 65 1.21 -6.11 -11.88
N GLU A 66 0.59 -5.72 -12.98
CA GLU A 66 -0.05 -4.42 -13.18
C GLU A 66 -1.27 -4.64 -14.08
N ASN A 67 -2.47 -4.34 -13.57
CA ASN A 67 -3.70 -4.50 -14.32
C ASN A 67 -3.86 -3.36 -15.35
N GLU A 68 -4.11 -3.70 -16.60
CA GLU A 68 -4.20 -2.73 -17.71
C GLU A 68 -5.36 -1.75 -17.54
N LYS A 69 -6.51 -2.22 -17.05
CA LYS A 69 -7.68 -1.37 -16.80
C LYS A 69 -7.40 -0.39 -15.66
N ASP A 70 -6.82 -0.86 -14.56
CA ASP A 70 -6.49 0.02 -13.41
C ASP A 70 -5.46 1.08 -13.81
N LYS A 71 -4.48 0.70 -14.65
CA LYS A 71 -3.52 1.64 -15.24
C LYS A 71 -4.20 2.72 -16.07
N TRP A 72 -5.09 2.34 -16.99
CA TRP A 72 -5.85 3.29 -17.80
C TRP A 72 -6.73 4.20 -16.93
N VAL A 73 -7.44 3.63 -15.95
CA VAL A 73 -8.28 4.39 -15.01
C VAL A 73 -7.45 5.40 -14.23
N SER A 74 -6.26 5.02 -13.76
CA SER A 74 -5.36 5.94 -13.06
C SER A 74 -4.88 7.07 -13.98
N ALA A 75 -4.49 6.75 -15.22
CA ALA A 75 -4.00 7.73 -16.18
C ALA A 75 -5.08 8.75 -16.57
N ILE A 76 -6.27 8.30 -16.98
CA ILE A 76 -7.35 9.19 -17.41
C ILE A 76 -7.87 10.08 -16.29
N ARG A 77 -7.87 9.59 -15.04
CA ARG A 77 -8.25 10.42 -13.88
C ARG A 77 -7.28 11.56 -13.65
N ALA A 78 -5.99 11.27 -13.66
CA ALA A 78 -4.95 12.29 -13.51
C ALA A 78 -5.00 13.33 -14.64
N GLN A 79 -5.20 12.88 -15.89
CA GLN A 79 -5.37 13.77 -17.04
C GLN A 79 -6.59 14.69 -16.89
N ARG A 80 -7.75 14.15 -16.52
CA ARG A 80 -8.99 14.94 -16.35
C ARG A 80 -8.92 15.90 -15.16
N GLU A 81 -8.21 15.51 -14.10
CA GLU A 81 -7.92 16.39 -12.96
C GLU A 81 -7.07 17.58 -13.40
N LYS A 82 -5.94 17.34 -14.10
CA LYS A 82 -5.11 18.41 -14.64
C LYS A 82 -5.88 19.36 -15.56
N LEU A 83 -6.67 18.82 -16.49
CA LEU A 83 -7.48 19.65 -17.39
C LEU A 83 -8.49 20.51 -16.63
N ARG A 84 -9.05 20.00 -15.53
CA ARG A 84 -9.97 20.77 -14.68
C ARG A 84 -9.24 21.92 -14.00
N GLU A 85 -8.05 21.66 -13.44
CA GLU A 85 -7.21 22.68 -12.81
C GLU A 85 -6.88 23.81 -13.79
N LEU A 86 -6.39 23.47 -14.99
CA LEU A 86 -6.03 24.44 -16.04
C LEU A 86 -7.21 25.28 -16.55
N ARG A 87 -8.43 24.73 -16.48
CA ARG A 87 -9.64 25.49 -16.82
C ARG A 87 -9.99 26.45 -15.69
N ASP A 88 -9.87 25.99 -14.44
CA ASP A 88 -10.30 26.75 -13.27
C ASP A 88 -9.31 27.87 -12.92
N ASP A 89 -8.01 27.71 -13.24
CA ASP A 89 -7.00 28.77 -13.15
C ASP A 89 -6.99 29.75 -14.34
N GLY A 90 -7.73 29.44 -15.40
CA GLY A 90 -7.88 30.28 -16.60
C GLY A 90 -6.80 30.09 -17.66
N THR A 91 -5.87 29.15 -17.49
CA THR A 91 -4.84 28.82 -18.49
C THR A 91 -5.46 28.37 -19.81
N ILE A 92 -6.55 27.60 -19.75
CA ILE A 92 -7.31 27.18 -20.94
C ILE A 92 -8.75 27.68 -20.89
N SER A 93 -9.28 28.01 -22.07
CA SER A 93 -10.68 28.37 -22.22
C SER A 93 -11.62 27.17 -21.98
N ARG A 94 -12.90 27.43 -21.74
CA ARG A 94 -13.91 26.37 -21.57
C ARG A 94 -14.05 25.50 -22.83
N SER A 95 -13.91 26.07 -24.03
CA SER A 95 -13.97 25.34 -25.29
C SER A 95 -12.74 24.45 -25.47
N THR A 96 -11.54 25.00 -25.23
CA THR A 96 -10.27 24.26 -25.28
C THR A 96 -10.27 23.12 -24.26
N TYR A 97 -10.74 23.35 -23.03
CA TYR A 97 -10.93 22.30 -22.04
C TYR A 97 -11.78 21.15 -22.56
N ARG A 98 -12.91 21.46 -23.20
CA ARG A 98 -13.84 20.43 -23.66
C ARG A 98 -13.22 19.58 -24.77
N GLU A 99 -12.54 20.21 -25.72
CA GLU A 99 -11.82 19.52 -26.78
C GLU A 99 -10.74 18.58 -26.23
N LEU A 100 -9.86 19.10 -25.37
CA LEU A 100 -8.80 18.31 -24.74
C LEU A 100 -9.36 17.18 -23.85
N TYR A 101 -10.49 17.39 -23.20
CA TYR A 101 -11.15 16.36 -22.39
C TYR A 101 -11.66 15.20 -23.24
N ASP A 102 -12.27 15.50 -24.39
CA ASP A 102 -12.79 14.48 -25.31
C ASP A 102 -11.63 13.73 -25.98
N ARG A 103 -10.55 14.43 -26.36
CA ARG A 103 -9.26 13.85 -26.83
C ARG A 103 -8.62 12.92 -25.79
N ALA A 104 -8.53 13.35 -24.53
CA ALA A 104 -8.02 12.52 -23.43
C ALA A 104 -8.88 11.25 -23.24
N SER A 105 -10.21 11.39 -23.33
CA SER A 105 -11.12 10.25 -23.23
C SER A 105 -10.96 9.25 -24.38
N GLY A 106 -10.50 9.73 -25.54
CA GLY A 106 -10.09 8.91 -26.69
C GLY A 106 -8.72 8.25 -26.56
N GLY A 107 -7.96 8.55 -25.50
CA GLY A 107 -6.63 7.99 -25.26
C GLY A 107 -5.52 8.64 -26.07
N GLU A 108 -5.69 9.88 -26.49
CA GLU A 108 -4.67 10.61 -27.27
C GLU A 108 -3.40 10.93 -26.48
N PHE A 109 -3.51 11.10 -25.16
CA PHE A 109 -2.39 11.44 -24.29
C PHE A 109 -1.86 10.25 -23.51
N ASP A 110 -0.55 10.05 -23.53
CA ASP A 110 0.12 9.00 -22.73
C ASP A 110 0.17 9.35 -21.24
N SER A 111 0.26 10.64 -20.91
CA SER A 111 0.43 11.12 -19.54
C SER A 111 -0.01 12.58 -19.37
N VAL A 112 -0.04 13.06 -18.13
CA VAL A 112 -0.29 14.48 -17.83
C VAL A 112 0.76 15.40 -18.48
N ALA A 113 2.02 14.98 -18.49
CA ALA A 113 3.10 15.75 -19.12
C ALA A 113 2.94 15.88 -20.65
N ASP A 114 2.18 14.97 -21.26
CA ASP A 114 1.88 15.01 -22.68
C ASP A 114 0.84 16.09 -22.98
N ILE A 115 -0.20 16.20 -22.15
CA ILE A 115 -1.18 17.31 -22.19
C ILE A 115 -0.48 18.66 -22.06
N GLU A 116 0.41 18.80 -21.09
CA GLU A 116 1.15 20.05 -20.86
C GLU A 116 2.00 20.44 -22.08
N ARG A 117 2.58 19.44 -22.75
CA ARG A 117 3.35 19.67 -23.99
C ARG A 117 2.47 20.11 -25.15
N THR A 118 1.31 19.48 -25.32
CA THR A 118 0.33 19.86 -26.35
C THR A 118 -0.10 21.32 -26.16
N ILE A 119 -0.48 21.70 -24.94
CA ILE A 119 -0.89 23.08 -24.62
C ILE A 119 0.26 24.08 -24.85
N GLY A 120 1.48 23.70 -24.46
CA GLY A 120 2.67 24.53 -24.67
C GLY A 120 3.09 24.67 -26.14
N SER A 121 2.66 23.75 -27.02
CA SER A 121 2.92 23.80 -28.46
C SER A 121 1.87 24.55 -29.27
N GLU A 122 0.68 24.76 -28.71
CA GLU A 122 -0.44 25.48 -29.33
C GLU A 122 -0.47 26.98 -28.99
N ASN A 123 0.43 27.47 -28.13
CA ASN A 123 0.73 28.88 -27.88
C ASN A 123 1.99 29.32 -28.64
#